data_AF-A0AAD6G8Z7-F1
#
_entry.id   AF-A0AAD6G8Z7-F1
#
_cell.length_a   1.000
_cell.length_b   1.000
_cell.length_c   1.000
_cell.angle_alpha   90.00
_cell.angle_beta   90.00
_cell.angle_gamma   90.00
#
_symmetry.space_group_name_H-M   'P 1'
#
loop_
_entity.id
_entity.type
_entity.pdbx_description
1 polymer ?
#
loop_
_entity_poly.entity_id
_entity_poly.type
_entity_poly.pdbx_seq_one_letter_code
_entity_poly.pdbx_strand_id
1 'polypeptide(L)'
;MHSERHILLWARRALSVQSWGGRSGEYPASKLSSTKAHVPVFKRTLSCPTKLVDSLDSRNRYLVNYFGEHIAPAMVAIDDESNGYRAIILPTVERHPSVLKAVLASSTYHIALRLSSSTGALQHAQKFYTQAIDELMRLSSDITTDSTQTSRILTTLVMLVCAMITGSYDFPILFKMLVSLIEAGNTEGKSGMFYYESFLELQMRKFELYAGPFLDPKAALERFNSTDSIDRGLGCLLQCSHLHPEHSVVLQKALSLIHIACLLYSLRVRNELSPEMSHELVEQYREIISQYHPESPGWKILIWPTFIVAAESVDQTYRCFFTSVFHGFFKKTGFGNLHTALNILHKIWQGEMKETWVEVLPQWKSFIM
;
A
#
# COMPACT_ATOMS: atom_id res chain seq x y z
N MET A 1 -17.86 28.24 2.58
CA MET A 1 -17.54 29.36 1.65
C MET A 1 -16.17 30.04 1.85
N HIS A 2 -15.51 30.10 3.03
CA HIS A 2 -14.12 30.61 3.16
C HIS A 2 -13.03 29.51 3.25
N SER A 3 -13.41 28.25 3.50
CA SER A 3 -12.50 27.09 3.56
C SER A 3 -12.21 26.48 2.17
N GLU A 4 -13.18 26.48 1.26
CA GLU A 4 -13.07 25.82 -0.06
C GLU A 4 -12.08 26.51 -1.01
N ARG A 5 -11.96 27.85 -0.95
CA ARG A 5 -11.00 28.59 -1.78
C ARG A 5 -9.55 28.32 -1.41
N HIS A 6 -9.25 28.07 -0.13
CA HIS A 6 -7.88 27.79 0.33
C HIS A 6 -7.38 26.42 -0.12
N ILE A 7 -8.26 25.44 -0.20
CA ILE A 7 -7.92 24.06 -0.57
C ILE A 7 -7.71 23.92 -2.09
N LEU A 8 -8.54 24.57 -2.92
CA LEU A 8 -8.35 24.63 -4.38
C LEU A 8 -7.11 25.46 -4.78
N LEU A 9 -6.80 26.54 -4.04
CA LEU A 9 -5.56 27.31 -4.19
C LEU A 9 -4.32 26.48 -3.80
N TRP A 10 -4.45 25.57 -2.82
CA TRP A 10 -3.39 24.67 -2.41
C TRP A 10 -3.11 23.59 -3.47
N ALA A 11 -4.15 22.95 -4.03
CA ALA A 11 -4.00 21.96 -5.11
C ALA A 11 -3.33 22.58 -6.36
N ARG A 12 -3.63 23.85 -6.66
CA ARG A 12 -2.97 24.61 -7.74
C ARG A 12 -1.53 25.00 -7.42
N ARG A 13 -1.19 25.30 -6.15
CA ARG A 13 0.19 25.59 -5.70
C ARG A 13 1.09 24.35 -5.68
N ALA A 14 0.56 23.19 -5.31
CA ALA A 14 1.31 21.92 -5.32
C ALA A 14 1.78 21.52 -6.73
N LEU A 15 1.07 21.97 -7.77
CA LEU A 15 1.39 21.71 -9.17
C LEU A 15 2.37 22.74 -9.78
N SER A 16 2.72 23.83 -9.07
CA SER A 16 3.39 25.00 -9.66
C SER A 16 4.72 25.42 -9.03
N VAL A 17 5.37 24.65 -8.17
CA VAL A 17 6.58 25.14 -7.48
C VAL A 17 7.79 24.21 -7.65
N GLN A 18 8.61 24.56 -8.64
CA GLN A 18 10.05 24.53 -8.43
C GLN A 18 10.40 25.55 -7.34
N SER A 19 11.20 25.09 -6.37
CA SER A 19 12.15 25.89 -5.59
C SER A 19 11.68 26.47 -4.22
N TRP A 20 12.53 26.20 -3.21
CA TRP A 20 12.78 26.89 -1.91
C TRP A 20 11.89 26.43 -0.73
N GLY A 21 12.36 26.23 0.50
CA GLY A 21 13.58 26.71 1.16
C GLY A 21 13.23 27.64 2.32
N GLY A 22 13.22 27.12 3.57
CA GLY A 22 13.50 27.88 4.80
C GLY A 22 12.34 28.35 5.71
N ARG A 23 12.37 27.83 6.96
CA ARG A 23 12.02 28.41 8.30
C ARG A 23 10.56 28.86 8.57
N SER A 24 9.77 28.17 9.40
CA SER A 24 9.79 27.91 10.86
C SER A 24 8.98 28.93 11.70
N GLY A 25 7.97 28.42 12.42
CA GLY A 25 7.28 29.07 13.53
C GLY A 25 6.46 28.02 14.31
N GLU A 26 6.81 27.81 15.58
CA GLU A 26 6.52 26.66 16.46
C GLU A 26 5.23 26.79 17.31
N TYR A 27 4.68 25.64 17.78
CA TYR A 27 4.20 25.34 19.16
C TYR A 27 3.62 23.89 19.20
N PRO A 28 3.61 23.17 20.36
CA PRO A 28 4.74 22.69 21.15
C PRO A 28 4.87 21.15 21.11
N ALA A 29 6.11 20.69 20.96
CA ALA A 29 6.53 19.33 21.20
C ALA A 29 6.90 19.15 22.68
N SER A 30 6.36 18.12 23.35
CA SER A 30 6.96 17.60 24.57
C SER A 30 6.66 16.12 24.76
N LYS A 31 7.45 15.30 24.02
CA LYS A 31 8.04 14.00 24.39
C LYS A 31 8.23 13.06 23.20
N LEU A 32 8.91 13.57 22.17
CA LEU A 32 9.79 12.77 21.30
C LEU A 32 10.99 13.67 20.98
N SER A 33 11.85 13.91 21.97
CA SER A 33 13.08 14.67 21.75
C SER A 33 14.22 13.76 21.32
N SER A 34 14.83 14.19 20.22
CA SER A 34 16.28 14.13 19.97
C SER A 34 16.92 12.75 19.93
N THR A 35 16.77 12.11 18.79
CA THR A 35 17.96 11.88 17.96
C THR A 35 17.68 12.48 16.60
N LYS A 36 18.64 13.24 16.05
CA LYS A 36 18.67 13.53 14.62
C LYS A 36 18.45 12.18 13.93
N ALA A 37 17.32 11.99 13.26
CA ALA A 37 17.04 10.74 12.57
C ALA A 37 18.09 10.60 11.48
N HIS A 38 19.17 9.90 11.82
CA HIS A 38 20.06 9.28 10.86
C HIS A 38 19.21 8.19 10.24
N VAL A 39 18.38 8.57 9.25
CA VAL A 39 17.57 7.63 8.49
C VAL A 39 18.56 6.76 7.74
N PRO A 40 18.64 5.45 8.04
CA PRO A 40 19.60 4.60 7.36
C PRO A 40 19.17 4.55 5.90
N VAL A 41 19.94 5.20 5.03
CA VAL A 41 20.10 4.68 3.66
C VAL A 41 20.58 3.25 3.88
N PHE A 42 19.92 2.26 3.30
CA PHE A 42 20.44 0.90 3.20
C PHE A 42 21.71 0.94 2.31
N LYS A 43 22.79 1.54 2.82
CA LYS A 43 24.08 1.65 2.17
C LYS A 43 24.79 0.31 2.37
N ARG A 44 24.85 -0.45 1.27
CA ARG A 44 25.89 -1.43 0.92
C ARG A 44 26.43 -2.27 2.09
N THR A 45 25.71 -3.33 2.42
CA THR A 45 26.28 -4.65 2.80
C THR A 45 25.18 -5.71 2.84
N LEU A 46 24.36 -5.79 1.79
CA LEU A 46 23.57 -6.99 1.54
C LEU A 46 23.76 -7.33 0.07
N SER A 47 24.93 -7.90 -0.24
CA SER A 47 24.92 -8.93 -1.27
C SER A 47 23.77 -9.85 -0.91
N CYS A 48 22.80 -10.00 -1.82
CA CYS A 48 21.79 -11.05 -1.72
C CYS A 48 22.55 -12.29 -1.25
N PRO A 49 22.29 -12.84 -0.05
CA PRO A 49 23.01 -14.02 0.37
C PRO A 49 22.43 -15.14 -0.49
N THR A 50 22.99 -15.29 -1.69
CA THR A 50 22.75 -16.38 -2.63
C THR A 50 22.86 -17.73 -1.91
N LYS A 51 23.75 -17.80 -0.91
CA LYS A 51 23.92 -18.95 -0.01
C LYS A 51 22.71 -19.30 0.87
N LEU A 52 21.77 -18.39 1.13
CA LEU A 52 20.59 -18.55 2.00
C LEU A 52 19.31 -18.95 1.23
N VAL A 53 19.41 -19.24 -0.06
CA VAL A 53 18.28 -19.82 -0.83
C VAL A 53 18.68 -21.20 -1.39
N ASP A 54 19.96 -21.55 -1.26
CA ASP A 54 20.53 -22.80 -1.76
C ASP A 54 20.10 -24.04 -0.96
N SER A 55 19.61 -23.88 0.28
CA SER A 55 19.12 -24.98 1.11
C SER A 55 17.71 -25.47 0.70
N LEU A 56 16.93 -24.63 0.01
CA LEU A 56 15.58 -24.96 -0.42
C LEU A 56 15.60 -25.89 -1.63
N ASP A 57 14.60 -26.77 -1.74
CA ASP A 57 14.38 -27.53 -2.96
C ASP A 57 14.13 -26.60 -4.17
N SER A 58 14.36 -27.13 -5.38
CA SER A 58 14.34 -26.34 -6.61
C SER A 58 13.01 -25.61 -6.84
N ARG A 59 11.88 -26.16 -6.39
CA ARG A 59 10.56 -25.53 -6.56
C ARG A 59 10.38 -24.37 -5.59
N ASN A 60 10.71 -24.57 -4.32
CA ASN A 60 10.61 -23.51 -3.32
C ASN A 60 11.57 -22.35 -3.63
N ARG A 61 12.80 -22.65 -4.08
CA ARG A 61 13.75 -21.63 -4.56
C ARG A 61 13.19 -20.82 -5.72
N TYR A 62 12.59 -21.47 -6.71
CA TYR A 62 11.95 -20.78 -7.83
C TYR A 62 10.86 -19.82 -7.35
N LEU A 63 9.98 -20.26 -6.43
CA LEU A 63 8.89 -19.42 -5.92
C LEU A 63 9.41 -18.25 -5.06
N VAL A 64 10.46 -18.45 -4.26
CA VAL A 64 11.09 -17.36 -3.49
C VAL A 64 11.71 -16.31 -4.44
N ASN A 65 12.42 -16.74 -5.47
CA ASN A 65 12.98 -15.83 -6.49
C ASN A 65 11.86 -15.11 -7.24
N TYR A 66 10.80 -15.83 -7.61
CA TYR A 66 9.63 -15.27 -8.27
C TYR A 66 9.01 -14.13 -7.46
N PHE A 67 8.88 -14.29 -6.14
CA PHE A 67 8.41 -13.21 -5.26
C PHE A 67 9.28 -11.95 -5.39
N GLY A 68 10.60 -12.12 -5.32
CA GLY A 68 11.55 -11.02 -5.43
C GLY A 68 11.52 -10.31 -6.78
N GLU A 69 11.28 -11.04 -7.87
CA GLU A 69 11.33 -10.51 -9.24
C GLU A 69 9.99 -9.95 -9.74
N HIS A 70 8.86 -10.44 -9.21
CA HIS A 70 7.53 -10.13 -9.77
C HIS A 70 6.59 -9.46 -8.77
N ILE A 71 6.67 -9.80 -7.48
CA ILE A 71 5.77 -9.28 -6.44
C ILE A 71 6.40 -8.10 -5.72
N ALA A 72 7.64 -8.24 -5.23
CA ALA A 72 8.35 -7.17 -4.53
C ALA A 72 8.42 -5.85 -5.31
N PRO A 73 8.65 -5.83 -6.65
CA PRO A 73 8.64 -4.58 -7.42
C PRO A 73 7.26 -3.95 -7.56
N ALA A 74 6.19 -4.72 -7.33
CA ALA A 74 4.83 -4.19 -7.33
C ALA A 74 4.47 -3.45 -6.03
N MET A 75 5.25 -3.66 -4.95
CA MET A 75 4.96 -3.13 -3.62
C MET A 75 5.62 -1.78 -3.30
N VAL A 76 6.46 -1.26 -4.21
CA VAL A 76 7.30 -0.07 -4.01
C VAL A 76 7.15 0.93 -5.16
N ALA A 77 7.47 2.21 -4.91
CA ALA A 77 7.41 3.27 -5.93
C ALA A 77 8.51 3.12 -6.99
N ILE A 78 9.73 2.89 -6.50
CA ILE A 78 10.95 2.64 -7.26
C ILE A 78 11.49 1.31 -6.77
N ASP A 79 11.76 0.40 -7.70
CA ASP A 79 12.34 -0.90 -7.39
C ASP A 79 13.86 -0.84 -7.62
N ASP A 80 14.62 -0.70 -6.53
CA ASP A 80 16.08 -0.65 -6.52
C ASP A 80 16.65 -1.57 -5.42
N GLU A 81 17.95 -1.49 -5.13
CA GLU A 81 18.57 -2.32 -4.10
C GLU A 81 17.98 -2.11 -2.69
N SER A 82 17.26 -1.00 -2.44
CA SER A 82 16.64 -0.67 -1.16
C SER A 82 15.25 -1.29 -0.96
N ASN A 83 14.73 -2.07 -1.93
CA ASN A 83 13.44 -2.73 -1.80
C ASN A 83 13.40 -3.66 -0.57
N GLY A 84 12.71 -3.22 0.49
CA GLY A 84 12.61 -3.95 1.75
C GLY A 84 11.99 -5.35 1.61
N TYR A 85 11.14 -5.60 0.62
CA TYR A 85 10.65 -6.97 0.38
C TYR A 85 11.78 -7.91 -0.06
N ARG A 86 12.77 -7.42 -0.82
CA ARG A 86 13.97 -8.19 -1.17
C ARG A 86 15.02 -8.19 -0.07
N ALA A 87 15.28 -7.03 0.54
CA ALA A 87 16.37 -6.86 1.50
C ALA A 87 16.04 -7.38 2.91
N ILE A 88 14.74 -7.45 3.27
CA ILE A 88 14.28 -7.80 4.62
C ILE A 88 13.48 -9.10 4.61
N ILE A 89 12.44 -9.22 3.76
CA ILE A 89 11.58 -10.41 3.80
C ILE A 89 12.32 -11.65 3.32
N LEU A 90 12.94 -11.60 2.13
CA LEU A 90 13.56 -12.80 1.56
C LEU A 90 14.67 -13.43 2.42
N PRO A 91 15.59 -12.66 3.06
CA PRO A 91 16.61 -13.25 3.93
C PRO A 91 16.05 -13.94 5.19
N THR A 92 14.79 -13.68 5.54
CA THR A 92 14.17 -14.25 6.74
C THR A 92 13.46 -15.58 6.50
N VAL A 93 13.26 -16.00 5.23
CA VAL A 93 12.47 -17.19 4.88
C VAL A 93 13.07 -18.50 5.41
N GLU A 94 14.40 -18.61 5.49
CA GLU A 94 15.04 -19.82 6.06
C GLU A 94 14.88 -19.90 7.58
N ARG A 95 14.85 -18.75 8.26
CA ARG A 95 14.75 -18.69 9.73
C ARG A 95 13.32 -18.79 10.22
N HIS A 96 12.36 -18.42 9.39
CA HIS A 96 10.95 -18.33 9.75
C HIS A 96 10.09 -19.11 8.76
N PRO A 97 9.76 -20.39 9.08
CA PRO A 97 8.94 -21.23 8.22
C PRO A 97 7.61 -20.59 7.83
N SER A 98 6.96 -19.88 8.76
CA SER A 98 5.74 -19.10 8.52
C SER A 98 5.88 -18.08 7.39
N VAL A 99 6.97 -17.31 7.38
CA VAL A 99 7.28 -16.32 6.33
C VAL A 99 7.52 -17.02 4.99
N LEU A 100 8.27 -18.13 4.98
CA LEU A 100 8.46 -18.93 3.77
C LEU A 100 7.11 -19.37 3.20
N LYS A 101 6.21 -19.95 4.02
CA LYS A 101 4.88 -20.38 3.55
C LYS A 101 4.06 -19.23 2.96
N ALA A 102 4.08 -18.05 3.59
CA ALA A 102 3.39 -16.88 3.07
C ALA A 102 3.97 -16.41 1.72
N VAL A 103 5.30 -16.42 1.56
CA VAL A 103 5.98 -16.08 0.28
C VAL A 103 5.65 -17.09 -0.82
N LEU A 104 5.66 -18.39 -0.51
CA LEU A 104 5.31 -19.45 -1.45
C LEU A 104 3.84 -19.36 -1.87
N ALA A 105 2.92 -19.11 -0.93
CA ALA A 105 1.51 -18.88 -1.21
C ALA A 105 1.32 -17.70 -2.17
N SER A 106 1.94 -16.55 -1.84
CA SER A 106 1.85 -15.32 -2.63
C SER A 106 2.31 -15.54 -4.06
N SER A 107 3.46 -16.17 -4.24
CA SER A 107 4.03 -16.47 -5.57
C SER A 107 3.16 -17.45 -6.36
N THR A 108 2.68 -18.51 -5.71
CA THR A 108 1.85 -19.52 -6.38
C THR A 108 0.50 -18.93 -6.81
N TYR A 109 -0.15 -18.14 -5.96
CA TYR A 109 -1.37 -17.43 -6.34
C TYR A 109 -1.13 -16.46 -7.49
N HIS A 110 -0.07 -15.66 -7.42
CA HIS A 110 0.24 -14.68 -8.45
C HIS A 110 0.48 -15.35 -9.81
N ILE A 111 1.26 -16.44 -9.86
CA ILE A 111 1.45 -17.24 -11.06
C ILE A 111 0.11 -17.79 -11.57
N ALA A 112 -0.68 -18.39 -10.67
CA ALA A 112 -1.94 -19.01 -11.03
C ALA A 112 -2.92 -18.02 -11.66
N LEU A 113 -3.03 -16.81 -11.09
CA LEU A 113 -3.89 -15.74 -11.61
C LEU A 113 -3.40 -15.21 -12.95
N ARG A 114 -2.09 -15.01 -13.12
CA ARG A 114 -1.52 -14.50 -14.38
C ARG A 114 -1.64 -15.48 -15.55
N LEU A 115 -1.58 -16.77 -15.26
CA LEU A 115 -1.66 -17.82 -16.29
C LEU A 115 -3.08 -18.36 -16.49
N SER A 116 -4.09 -17.79 -15.81
CA SER A 116 -5.45 -18.34 -15.77
C SER A 116 -5.44 -19.85 -15.49
N SER A 117 -4.62 -20.24 -14.52
CA SER A 117 -4.27 -21.64 -14.27
C SER A 117 -5.44 -22.47 -13.77
N SER A 118 -5.32 -23.78 -13.96
CA SER A 118 -6.29 -24.77 -13.48
C SER A 118 -6.52 -24.70 -11.97
N THR A 119 -7.67 -25.24 -11.54
CA THR A 119 -8.09 -25.34 -10.14
C THR A 119 -7.03 -25.99 -9.24
N GLY A 120 -6.20 -26.89 -9.77
CA GLY A 120 -5.12 -27.54 -9.03
C GLY A 120 -4.00 -26.59 -8.58
N ALA A 121 -3.64 -25.58 -9.37
CA ALA A 121 -2.63 -24.60 -8.99
C ALA A 121 -3.12 -23.70 -7.85
N LEU A 122 -4.40 -23.28 -7.90
CA LEU A 122 -5.04 -22.52 -6.84
C LEU A 122 -5.16 -23.34 -5.54
N GLN A 123 -5.49 -24.62 -5.63
CA GLN A 123 -5.48 -25.52 -4.46
C GLN A 123 -4.08 -25.66 -3.85
N HIS A 124 -3.03 -25.70 -4.68
CA HIS A 124 -1.66 -25.74 -4.18
C HIS A 124 -1.27 -24.44 -3.46
N ALA A 125 -1.65 -23.29 -4.01
CA ALA A 125 -1.44 -21.99 -3.36
C ALA A 125 -2.19 -21.90 -2.02
N GLN A 126 -3.45 -22.35 -1.99
CA GLN A 126 -4.27 -22.42 -0.78
C GLN A 126 -3.61 -23.28 0.30
N LYS A 127 -3.00 -24.40 -0.08
CA LYS A 127 -2.27 -25.24 0.89
C LYS A 127 -1.15 -24.48 1.57
N PHE A 128 -0.34 -23.69 0.85
CA PHE A 128 0.70 -22.88 1.46
C PHE A 128 0.12 -21.76 2.34
N TYR A 129 -1.00 -21.16 1.92
CA TYR A 129 -1.68 -20.13 2.71
C TYR A 129 -2.18 -20.67 4.05
N THR A 130 -2.86 -21.83 4.05
CA THR A 130 -3.29 -22.50 5.28
C THR A 130 -2.10 -22.89 6.16
N GLN A 131 -1.01 -23.40 5.57
CA GLN A 131 0.22 -23.68 6.34
C GLN A 131 0.82 -22.43 7.00
N ALA A 132 0.73 -21.26 6.37
CA ALA A 132 1.18 -20.01 6.99
C ALA A 132 0.31 -19.62 8.20
N ILE A 133 -1.01 -19.82 8.10
CA ILE A 133 -1.95 -19.60 9.21
C ILE A 133 -1.66 -20.58 10.35
N ASP A 134 -1.48 -21.86 10.06
CA ASP A 134 -1.21 -22.89 11.07
C ASP A 134 0.07 -22.56 11.86
N GLU A 135 1.13 -22.12 11.17
CA GLU A 135 2.36 -21.67 11.83
C GLU A 135 2.15 -20.39 12.66
N LEU A 136 1.39 -19.41 12.17
CA LEU A 136 1.04 -18.22 12.96
C LEU A 136 0.30 -18.59 14.24
N MET A 137 -0.66 -19.51 14.15
CA MET A 137 -1.41 -20.01 15.30
C MET A 137 -0.49 -20.74 16.27
N ARG A 138 0.42 -21.58 15.80
CA ARG A 138 1.42 -22.24 16.65
C ARG A 138 2.31 -21.23 17.37
N LEU A 139 2.82 -20.22 16.67
CA LEU A 139 3.65 -19.15 17.24
C LEU A 139 2.89 -18.28 18.26
N SER A 140 1.55 -18.23 18.20
CA SER A 140 0.73 -17.52 19.19
C SER A 140 0.66 -18.23 20.54
N SER A 141 0.86 -19.55 20.56
CA SER A 141 0.88 -20.36 21.78
C SER A 141 2.28 -20.46 22.43
N ASP A 142 3.33 -20.17 21.66
CA ASP A 142 4.72 -20.19 22.13
C ASP A 142 5.07 -18.97 23.00
N ILE A 143 6.10 -19.11 23.85
CA ILE A 143 6.69 -17.99 24.61
C ILE A 143 7.12 -16.88 23.63
N THR A 144 6.65 -15.66 23.86
CA THR A 144 6.98 -14.51 23.01
C THR A 144 8.44 -14.09 23.16
N THR A 145 9.26 -14.50 22.20
CA THR A 145 10.64 -13.99 21.97
C THR A 145 10.66 -12.93 20.87
N ASP A 146 11.73 -12.13 20.78
CA ASP A 146 11.91 -11.15 19.69
C ASP A 146 11.86 -11.80 18.30
N SER A 147 12.42 -13.00 18.18
CA SER A 147 12.40 -13.82 16.97
C SER A 147 10.99 -14.27 16.61
N THR A 148 10.24 -14.77 17.60
CA THR A 148 8.84 -15.18 17.45
C THR A 148 7.97 -13.99 17.03
N GLN A 149 8.14 -12.84 17.68
CA GLN A 149 7.36 -11.63 17.38
C GLN A 149 7.65 -11.11 15.98
N THR A 150 8.93 -11.04 15.60
CA THR A 150 9.36 -10.70 14.23
C THR A 150 8.72 -11.64 13.21
N SER A 151 8.77 -12.95 13.47
CA SER A 151 8.15 -13.96 12.61
C SER A 151 6.65 -13.72 12.43
N ARG A 152 5.91 -13.41 13.49
CA ARG A 152 4.46 -13.10 13.43
C ARG A 152 4.20 -11.86 12.58
N ILE A 153 4.94 -10.78 12.82
CA ILE A 153 4.79 -9.49 12.11
C ILE A 153 5.09 -9.67 10.62
N LEU A 154 6.26 -10.22 10.26
CA LEU A 154 6.67 -10.38 8.86
C LEU A 154 5.74 -11.34 8.11
N THR A 155 5.29 -12.43 8.74
CA THR A 155 4.34 -13.35 8.13
C THR A 155 3.01 -12.64 7.85
N THR A 156 2.49 -11.90 8.82
CA THR A 156 1.23 -11.15 8.66
C THR A 156 1.35 -10.11 7.55
N LEU A 157 2.48 -9.40 7.47
CA LEU A 157 2.75 -8.44 6.40
C LEU A 157 2.75 -9.11 5.01
N VAL A 158 3.40 -10.27 4.86
CA VAL A 158 3.39 -11.01 3.59
C VAL A 158 2.01 -11.58 3.29
N MET A 159 1.26 -12.00 4.29
CA MET A 159 -0.13 -12.42 4.12
C MET A 159 -1.04 -11.29 3.64
N LEU A 160 -0.81 -10.04 4.07
CA LEU A 160 -1.51 -8.88 3.50
C LEU A 160 -1.18 -8.70 2.01
N VAL A 161 0.07 -8.93 1.60
CA VAL A 161 0.45 -8.95 0.18
C VAL A 161 -0.28 -10.06 -0.56
N CYS A 162 -0.36 -11.25 0.03
CA CYS A 162 -1.13 -12.36 -0.52
C CYS A 162 -2.61 -12.00 -0.69
N ALA A 163 -3.23 -11.35 0.30
CA ALA A 163 -4.61 -10.90 0.22
C ALA A 163 -4.84 -9.86 -0.91
N MET A 164 -3.86 -8.99 -1.19
CA MET A 164 -3.90 -8.09 -2.36
C MET A 164 -3.78 -8.86 -3.68
N ILE A 165 -2.88 -9.84 -3.74
CA ILE A 165 -2.70 -10.69 -4.92
C ILE A 165 -4.00 -11.44 -5.23
N THR A 166 -4.69 -11.98 -4.24
CA THR A 166 -5.91 -12.76 -4.46
C THR A 166 -7.18 -11.91 -4.48
N GLY A 167 -7.13 -10.65 -4.03
CA GLY A 167 -8.32 -9.85 -3.75
C GLY A 167 -9.17 -10.43 -2.61
N SER A 168 -8.54 -11.07 -1.61
CA SER A 168 -9.23 -11.77 -0.51
C SER A 168 -9.91 -10.80 0.46
N TYR A 169 -11.03 -11.25 1.02
CA TYR A 169 -11.74 -10.58 2.13
C TYR A 169 -11.06 -10.75 3.49
N ASP A 170 -9.93 -11.45 3.56
CA ASP A 170 -9.16 -11.64 4.80
C ASP A 170 -8.40 -10.38 5.24
N PHE A 171 -8.24 -9.40 4.34
CA PHE A 171 -7.44 -8.20 4.60
C PHE A 171 -7.78 -7.50 5.92
N PRO A 172 -9.06 -7.21 6.28
CA PRO A 172 -9.37 -6.51 7.52
C PRO A 172 -8.91 -7.26 8.77
N ILE A 173 -8.97 -8.59 8.77
CA ILE A 173 -8.55 -9.42 9.90
C ILE A 173 -7.02 -9.43 9.99
N LEU A 174 -6.35 -9.66 8.86
CA LEU A 174 -4.88 -9.64 8.79
C LEU A 174 -4.31 -8.27 9.18
N PHE A 175 -4.97 -7.18 8.77
CA PHE A 175 -4.51 -5.83 9.06
C PHE A 175 -4.64 -5.50 10.54
N LYS A 176 -5.79 -5.83 11.14
CA LYS A 176 -5.99 -5.70 12.60
C LYS A 176 -4.97 -6.55 13.38
N MET A 177 -4.71 -7.77 12.93
CA MET A 177 -3.70 -8.63 13.53
C MET A 177 -2.30 -7.98 13.47
N LEU A 178 -1.93 -7.40 12.32
CA LEU A 178 -0.64 -6.71 12.19
C LEU A 178 -0.52 -5.50 13.13
N VAL A 179 -1.56 -4.66 13.20
CA VAL A 179 -1.61 -3.51 14.14
C VAL A 179 -1.40 -4.00 15.58
N SER A 180 -2.18 -4.99 16.03
CA SER A 180 -2.07 -5.51 17.40
C SER A 180 -0.70 -6.13 17.70
N LEU A 181 -0.07 -6.81 16.75
CA LEU A 181 1.28 -7.36 16.92
C LEU A 181 2.32 -6.25 17.09
N ILE A 182 2.22 -5.17 16.33
CA ILE A 182 3.17 -4.04 16.43
C ILE A 182 2.97 -3.29 17.75
N GLU A 183 1.73 -3.03 18.15
CA GLU A 183 1.41 -2.39 19.43
C GLU A 183 1.92 -3.19 20.62
N ALA A 184 1.75 -4.52 20.60
CA ALA A 184 2.28 -5.41 21.63
C ALA A 184 3.82 -5.43 21.69
N GLY A 185 4.50 -5.23 20.56
CA GLY A 185 5.97 -5.13 20.53
C GLY A 185 6.49 -3.83 21.17
N ASN A 186 5.77 -2.73 20.99
CA ASN A 186 6.18 -1.40 21.49
C ASN A 186 6.04 -1.27 23.01
N THR A 187 5.05 -1.93 23.62
CA THR A 187 4.82 -1.87 25.08
C THR A 187 5.88 -2.62 25.88
N GLU A 188 6.56 -3.59 25.28
CA GLU A 188 7.55 -4.43 25.96
C GLU A 188 8.97 -3.84 25.97
N GLY A 189 9.21 -2.68 25.33
CA GLY A 189 10.49 -1.97 25.38
C GLY A 189 11.69 -2.75 24.81
N LYS A 190 11.43 -3.74 23.94
CA LYS A 190 12.45 -4.70 23.48
C LYS A 190 13.28 -4.15 22.31
N SER A 191 14.57 -4.03 22.57
CA SER A 191 15.63 -3.46 21.71
C SER A 191 15.94 -4.28 20.44
N GLY A 192 15.28 -5.41 20.19
CA GLY A 192 15.59 -6.31 19.07
C GLY A 192 14.97 -5.92 17.71
N MET A 193 13.96 -5.03 17.70
CA MET A 193 13.16 -4.76 16.51
C MET A 193 13.74 -3.68 15.56
N PHE A 194 14.74 -2.92 16.01
CA PHE A 194 15.34 -1.79 15.27
C PHE A 194 15.77 -2.13 13.84
N TYR A 195 16.15 -3.37 13.56
CA TYR A 195 16.57 -3.79 12.21
C TYR A 195 15.43 -3.72 11.19
N TYR A 196 14.19 -3.96 11.60
CA TYR A 196 13.01 -3.97 10.73
C TYR A 196 12.12 -2.74 10.90
N GLU A 197 12.29 -2.00 11.99
CA GLU A 197 11.41 -0.89 12.42
C GLU A 197 11.15 0.12 11.31
N SER A 198 12.19 0.66 10.67
CA SER A 198 12.00 1.67 9.62
C SER A 198 11.18 1.17 8.44
N PHE A 199 11.41 -0.06 7.98
CA PHE A 199 10.64 -0.67 6.90
C PHE A 199 9.19 -0.93 7.32
N LEU A 200 8.99 -1.53 8.49
CA LEU A 200 7.68 -1.86 9.02
C LEU A 200 6.85 -0.60 9.27
N GLU A 201 7.44 0.42 9.87
CA GLU A 201 6.80 1.71 10.12
C GLU A 201 6.35 2.36 8.81
N LEU A 202 7.20 2.37 7.78
CA LEU A 202 6.83 2.88 6.46
C LEU A 202 5.72 2.06 5.81
N GLN A 203 5.74 0.73 5.93
CA GLN A 203 4.64 -0.10 5.42
C GLN A 203 3.35 0.18 6.18
N MET A 204 3.39 0.27 7.51
CA MET A 204 2.21 0.52 8.34
C MET A 204 1.56 1.85 8.03
N ARG A 205 2.34 2.94 8.02
CA ARG A 205 1.83 4.27 7.68
C ARG A 205 1.17 4.28 6.29
N LYS A 206 1.76 3.58 5.33
CA LYS A 206 1.19 3.41 3.99
C LYS A 206 -0.13 2.64 4.05
N PHE A 207 -0.17 1.45 4.65
CA PHE A 207 -1.39 0.66 4.75
C PHE A 207 -2.50 1.41 5.48
N GLU A 208 -2.20 2.07 6.59
CA GLU A 208 -3.19 2.84 7.35
C GLU A 208 -3.83 3.97 6.53
N LEU A 209 -3.02 4.70 5.74
CA LEU A 209 -3.51 5.77 4.87
C LEU A 209 -4.56 5.26 3.89
N TYR A 210 -4.26 4.15 3.21
CA TYR A 210 -5.11 3.62 2.15
C TYR A 210 -6.24 2.71 2.66
N ALA A 211 -6.04 2.04 3.80
CA ALA A 211 -7.01 1.11 4.37
C ALA A 211 -8.10 1.83 5.15
N GLY A 212 -7.83 3.03 5.69
CA GLY A 212 -8.78 3.83 6.45
C GLY A 212 -10.19 3.85 5.83
N PRO A 213 -10.36 4.28 4.56
CA PRO A 213 -11.66 4.30 3.87
C PRO A 213 -12.43 2.97 3.85
N PHE A 214 -11.72 1.84 3.89
CA PHE A 214 -12.32 0.50 3.83
C PHE A 214 -12.57 -0.11 5.22
N LEU A 215 -12.11 0.53 6.29
CA LEU A 215 -12.16 -0.02 7.65
C LEU A 215 -12.92 0.89 8.59
N ASP A 216 -12.57 2.17 8.62
CA ASP A 216 -13.16 3.18 9.49
C ASP A 216 -13.09 4.57 8.81
N PRO A 217 -14.20 5.04 8.22
CA PRO A 217 -14.27 6.36 7.61
C PRO A 217 -13.89 7.51 8.54
N LYS A 218 -14.11 7.40 9.86
CA LYS A 218 -13.75 8.45 10.82
C LYS A 218 -12.24 8.52 11.00
N ALA A 219 -11.59 7.38 11.22
CA ALA A 219 -10.12 7.31 11.28
C ALA A 219 -9.47 7.77 9.97
N ALA A 220 -10.10 7.51 8.83
CA ALA A 220 -9.65 8.03 7.54
C ALA A 220 -9.69 9.56 7.48
N LEU A 221 -10.79 10.19 7.94
CA LEU A 221 -10.93 11.65 7.97
C LEU A 221 -9.88 12.31 8.87
N GLU A 222 -9.59 11.73 10.04
CA GLU A 222 -8.54 12.23 10.93
C GLU A 222 -7.18 12.21 10.22
N ARG A 223 -6.89 11.18 9.45
CA ARG A 223 -5.64 11.07 8.69
C ARG A 223 -5.57 12.02 7.50
N PHE A 224 -6.70 12.32 6.86
CA PHE A 224 -6.80 13.24 5.72
C PHE A 224 -7.04 14.70 6.13
N ASN A 225 -6.94 15.02 7.42
CA ASN A 225 -7.22 16.36 7.94
C ASN A 225 -6.21 17.45 7.49
N SER A 226 -5.01 17.04 7.09
CA SER A 226 -3.90 17.94 6.76
C SER A 226 -2.91 17.27 5.81
N THR A 227 -2.25 18.09 4.98
CA THR A 227 -1.17 17.66 4.08
C THR A 227 -0.06 16.94 4.83
N ASP A 228 0.37 17.47 5.98
CA ASP A 228 1.44 16.87 6.80
C ASP A 228 1.07 15.46 7.31
N SER A 229 -0.22 15.23 7.62
CA SER A 229 -0.71 13.91 8.01
C SER A 229 -0.73 12.93 6.83
N ILE A 230 -1.14 13.36 5.65
CA ILE A 230 -1.11 12.55 4.42
C ILE A 230 0.35 12.22 4.06
N ASP A 231 1.23 13.22 4.08
CA ASP A 231 2.65 13.10 3.77
C ASP A 231 3.37 12.13 4.71
N ARG A 232 3.02 12.10 6.01
CA ARG A 232 3.50 11.06 6.93
C ARG A 232 3.10 9.65 6.47
N GLY A 233 1.87 9.47 5.98
CA GLY A 233 1.41 8.23 5.36
C GLY A 233 2.18 7.85 4.10
N LEU A 234 2.66 8.86 3.36
CA LEU A 234 3.40 8.74 2.11
C LEU A 234 4.92 8.82 2.30
N GLY A 235 5.42 8.60 3.53
CA GLY A 235 6.85 8.69 3.85
C GLY A 235 7.75 7.87 2.92
N CYS A 236 7.30 6.69 2.46
CA CYS A 236 8.05 5.87 1.52
C CYS A 236 8.19 6.53 0.13
N LEU A 237 7.14 7.18 -0.37
CA LEU A 237 7.14 7.88 -1.65
C LEU A 237 8.00 9.15 -1.59
N LEU A 238 7.89 9.89 -0.48
CA LEU A 238 8.74 11.05 -0.20
C LEU A 238 10.21 10.63 -0.12
N GLN A 239 10.52 9.53 0.57
CA GLN A 239 11.89 9.00 0.65
C GLN A 239 12.42 8.62 -0.74
N CYS A 240 11.62 7.95 -1.58
CA CYS A 240 11.99 7.66 -2.96
C CYS A 240 12.31 8.94 -3.76
N SER A 241 11.52 10.01 -3.60
CA SER A 241 11.77 11.29 -4.27
C SER A 241 13.10 11.93 -3.87
N HIS A 242 13.50 11.79 -2.60
CA HIS A 242 14.80 12.29 -2.12
C HIS A 242 15.98 11.44 -2.58
N LEU A 243 15.82 10.11 -2.62
CA LEU A 243 16.87 9.17 -3.04
C LEU A 243 17.06 9.16 -4.56
N HIS A 244 16.01 9.50 -5.32
CA HIS A 244 15.99 9.53 -6.78
C HIS A 244 15.54 10.89 -7.31
N PRO A 245 16.38 11.94 -7.21
CA PRO A 245 16.04 13.28 -7.69
C PRO A 245 15.65 13.31 -9.18
N GLU A 246 16.18 12.40 -9.99
CA GLU A 246 15.83 12.18 -11.39
C GLU A 246 14.35 11.82 -11.62
N HIS A 247 13.70 11.26 -10.59
CA HIS A 247 12.30 10.88 -10.59
C HIS A 247 11.41 11.82 -9.76
N SER A 248 11.99 12.85 -9.12
CA SER A 248 11.26 13.77 -8.23
C SER A 248 10.01 14.39 -8.87
N VAL A 249 10.10 14.86 -10.12
CA VAL A 249 8.97 15.47 -10.84
C VAL A 249 7.81 14.49 -11.03
N VAL A 250 8.09 13.24 -11.40
CA VAL A 250 7.05 12.23 -11.63
C VAL A 250 6.46 11.71 -10.31
N LEU A 251 7.27 11.64 -9.25
CA LEU A 251 6.78 11.29 -7.91
C LEU A 251 5.99 12.43 -7.27
N GLN A 252 6.32 13.70 -7.56
CA GLN A 252 5.51 14.86 -7.17
C GLN A 252 4.12 14.82 -7.82
N LYS A 253 4.04 14.47 -9.11
CA LYS A 253 2.74 14.23 -9.76
C LYS A 253 1.94 13.14 -9.05
N ALA A 254 2.59 12.05 -8.64
CA ALA A 254 1.92 10.98 -7.89
C ALA A 254 1.41 11.46 -6.53
N LEU A 255 2.20 12.25 -5.80
CA LEU A 255 1.77 12.89 -4.55
C LEU A 255 0.54 13.77 -4.79
N SER A 256 0.53 14.60 -5.83
CA SER A 256 -0.64 15.44 -6.16
C SER A 256 -1.90 14.62 -6.43
N LEU A 257 -1.79 13.52 -7.19
CA LEU A 257 -2.91 12.62 -7.46
C LEU A 257 -3.46 12.00 -6.16
N ILE A 258 -2.59 11.55 -5.26
CA ILE A 258 -3.02 10.99 -3.96
C ILE A 258 -3.75 12.04 -3.13
N HIS A 259 -3.23 13.27 -3.10
CA HIS A 259 -3.89 14.37 -2.37
C HIS A 259 -5.26 14.75 -2.93
N ILE A 260 -5.42 14.75 -4.26
CA ILE A 260 -6.74 14.96 -4.90
C ILE A 260 -7.72 13.88 -4.43
N ALA A 261 -7.31 12.62 -4.42
CA ALA A 261 -8.17 11.52 -3.95
C ALA A 261 -8.53 11.65 -2.45
N CYS A 262 -7.56 11.95 -1.58
CA CYS A 262 -7.81 12.17 -0.15
C CYS A 262 -8.79 13.34 0.09
N LEU A 263 -8.62 14.44 -0.66
CA LEU A 263 -9.51 15.59 -0.59
C LEU A 263 -10.93 15.24 -1.04
N LEU A 264 -11.06 14.62 -2.21
CA LEU A 264 -12.34 14.21 -2.78
C LEU A 264 -13.09 13.30 -1.81
N TYR A 265 -12.43 12.25 -1.30
CA TYR A 265 -12.99 11.35 -0.31
C TYR A 265 -13.47 12.12 0.94
N SER A 266 -12.64 13.01 1.46
CA SER A 266 -12.96 13.75 2.69
C SER A 266 -14.17 14.67 2.54
N LEU A 267 -14.26 15.39 1.41
CA LEU A 267 -15.40 16.26 1.11
C LEU A 267 -16.68 15.44 0.91
N ARG A 268 -16.59 14.29 0.25
CA ARG A 268 -17.74 13.40 0.04
C ARG A 268 -18.27 12.84 1.35
N VAL A 269 -17.40 12.34 2.25
CA VAL A 269 -17.81 11.83 3.57
C VAL A 269 -18.42 12.93 4.45
N ARG A 270 -17.92 14.16 4.38
CA ARG A 270 -18.49 15.31 5.11
C ARG A 270 -19.76 15.87 4.50
N ASN A 271 -20.21 15.33 3.36
CA ASN A 271 -21.31 15.87 2.56
C ASN A 271 -21.09 17.34 2.15
N GLU A 272 -19.83 17.71 1.91
CA GLU A 272 -19.37 19.05 1.49
C GLU A 272 -19.02 19.10 0.00
N LEU A 273 -19.16 17.98 -0.73
CA LEU A 273 -18.77 17.88 -2.14
C LEU A 273 -19.93 18.24 -3.08
N SER A 274 -19.91 19.46 -3.63
CA SER A 274 -20.85 19.89 -4.67
C SER A 274 -20.63 19.14 -6.00
N PRO A 275 -21.64 19.05 -6.89
CA PRO A 275 -21.48 18.45 -8.22
C PRO A 275 -20.39 19.09 -9.07
N GLU A 276 -20.29 20.42 -9.03
CA GLU A 276 -19.29 21.18 -9.79
C GLU A 276 -17.87 20.89 -9.27
N MET A 277 -17.70 20.92 -7.93
CA MET A 277 -16.42 20.58 -7.31
C MET A 277 -16.02 19.12 -7.56
N SER A 278 -16.98 18.20 -7.53
CA SER A 278 -16.75 16.79 -7.89
C SER A 278 -16.21 16.68 -9.32
N HIS A 279 -16.90 17.31 -10.28
CA HIS A 279 -16.48 17.30 -11.67
C HIS A 279 -15.09 17.90 -11.87
N GLU A 280 -14.80 19.06 -11.25
CA GLU A 280 -13.50 19.72 -11.33
C GLU A 280 -12.36 18.84 -10.78
N LEU A 281 -12.55 18.21 -9.62
CA LEU A 281 -11.54 17.34 -9.01
C LEU A 281 -11.30 16.07 -9.83
N VAL A 282 -12.36 15.45 -10.34
CA VAL A 282 -12.26 14.26 -11.21
C VAL A 282 -11.55 14.60 -12.52
N GLU A 283 -11.89 15.72 -13.14
CA GLU A 283 -11.25 16.17 -14.38
C GLU A 283 -9.79 16.52 -14.16
N GLN A 284 -9.47 17.27 -13.10
CA GLN A 284 -8.08 17.58 -12.73
C GLN A 284 -7.25 16.31 -12.54
N TYR A 285 -7.78 15.32 -11.83
CA TYR A 285 -7.11 14.03 -11.66
C TYR A 285 -6.88 13.34 -13.01
N ARG A 286 -7.91 13.29 -13.87
CA ARG A 286 -7.88 12.68 -15.19
C ARG A 286 -6.80 13.30 -16.08
N GLU A 287 -6.70 14.63 -16.11
CA GLU A 287 -5.70 15.36 -16.88
C GLU A 287 -4.27 15.03 -16.43
N ILE A 288 -4.02 14.99 -15.12
CA ILE A 288 -2.70 14.72 -14.56
C ILE A 288 -2.29 13.27 -14.81
N ILE A 289 -3.18 12.29 -14.53
CA ILE A 289 -2.85 10.87 -14.71
C ILE A 289 -2.71 10.49 -16.18
N SER A 290 -3.42 11.16 -17.10
CA SER A 290 -3.26 10.96 -18.55
C SER A 290 -1.86 11.28 -19.06
N GLN A 291 -1.13 12.16 -18.35
CA GLN A 291 0.26 12.52 -18.66
C GLN A 291 1.28 11.64 -17.93
N TYR A 292 0.82 10.65 -17.16
CA TYR A 292 1.66 9.75 -16.38
C TYR A 292 1.95 8.49 -17.19
N HIS A 293 3.21 8.25 -17.54
CA HIS A 293 3.55 7.09 -18.35
C HIS A 293 3.47 5.79 -17.51
N PRO A 294 2.88 4.68 -17.99
CA PRO A 294 2.73 3.45 -17.21
C PRO A 294 4.04 2.77 -16.74
N GLU A 295 5.15 3.09 -17.42
CA GLU A 295 6.49 2.63 -17.03
C GLU A 295 7.22 3.58 -16.07
N SER A 296 6.64 4.75 -15.77
CA SER A 296 7.23 5.68 -14.82
C SER A 296 7.16 5.13 -13.39
N PRO A 297 8.18 5.43 -12.55
CA PRO A 297 8.14 5.16 -11.12
C PRO A 297 6.86 5.65 -10.46
N GLY A 298 6.34 4.93 -9.48
CA GLY A 298 5.16 5.34 -8.73
C GLY A 298 3.82 5.03 -9.41
N TRP A 299 3.79 4.58 -10.68
CA TRP A 299 2.55 4.22 -11.39
C TRP A 299 1.63 3.31 -10.58
N LYS A 300 2.18 2.25 -9.97
CA LYS A 300 1.42 1.25 -9.21
C LYS A 300 0.82 1.81 -7.93
N ILE A 301 1.43 2.85 -7.34
CA ILE A 301 0.90 3.50 -6.12
C ILE A 301 -0.40 4.26 -6.42
N LEU A 302 -0.68 4.55 -7.69
CA LEU A 302 -1.87 5.27 -8.12
C LEU A 302 -3.14 4.39 -8.16
N ILE A 303 -3.07 3.10 -7.84
CA ILE A 303 -4.22 2.19 -7.81
C ILE A 303 -5.33 2.72 -6.88
N TRP A 304 -5.00 2.97 -5.60
CA TRP A 304 -5.96 3.49 -4.63
C TRP A 304 -6.53 4.86 -5.02
N PRO A 305 -5.71 5.89 -5.32
CA PRO A 305 -6.29 7.20 -5.63
C PRO A 305 -7.12 7.17 -6.93
N THR A 306 -6.76 6.32 -7.90
CA THR A 306 -7.56 6.15 -9.12
C THR A 306 -8.90 5.49 -8.77
N PHE A 307 -8.92 4.50 -7.88
CA PHE A 307 -10.15 3.87 -7.42
C PHE A 307 -11.13 4.90 -6.82
N ILE A 308 -10.63 5.75 -5.91
CA ILE A 308 -11.44 6.78 -5.23
C ILE A 308 -12.06 7.76 -6.23
N VAL A 309 -11.27 8.26 -7.18
CA VAL A 309 -11.76 9.22 -8.17
C VAL A 309 -12.69 8.55 -9.20
N ALA A 310 -12.40 7.30 -9.57
CA ALA A 310 -13.26 6.52 -10.45
C ALA A 310 -14.62 6.22 -9.82
N ALA A 311 -14.67 5.96 -8.52
CA ALA A 311 -15.92 5.74 -7.77
C ALA A 311 -16.83 6.95 -7.80
N GLU A 312 -16.25 8.15 -7.78
CA GLU A 312 -16.98 9.42 -7.87
C GLU A 312 -17.41 9.78 -9.31
N SER A 313 -16.91 9.09 -10.33
CA SER A 313 -17.18 9.42 -11.72
C SER A 313 -18.61 9.10 -12.16
N VAL A 314 -19.29 10.14 -12.66
CA VAL A 314 -20.68 10.04 -13.16
C VAL A 314 -20.77 9.82 -14.67
N ASP A 315 -19.85 10.39 -15.46
CA ASP A 315 -19.87 10.35 -16.93
C ASP A 315 -19.33 9.01 -17.46
N GLN A 316 -20.02 8.42 -18.43
CA GLN A 316 -19.61 7.17 -19.07
C GLN A 316 -18.20 7.25 -19.70
N THR A 317 -17.83 8.39 -20.27
CA THR A 317 -16.50 8.67 -20.83
C THR A 317 -15.42 8.54 -19.76
N TYR A 318 -15.64 9.10 -18.57
CA TYR A 318 -14.69 9.03 -17.46
C TYR A 318 -14.60 7.60 -16.91
N ARG A 319 -15.74 6.91 -16.80
CA ARG A 319 -15.79 5.50 -16.41
C ARG A 319 -15.01 4.59 -17.37
N CYS A 320 -15.14 4.80 -18.68
CA CYS A 320 -14.36 4.10 -19.70
C CYS A 320 -12.85 4.41 -19.59
N PHE A 321 -12.50 5.67 -19.35
CA PHE A 321 -11.11 6.09 -19.11
C PHE A 321 -10.51 5.37 -17.90
N PHE A 322 -11.15 5.45 -16.73
CA PHE A 322 -10.63 4.82 -15.51
C PHE A 322 -10.59 3.30 -15.61
N THR A 323 -11.56 2.68 -16.29
CA THR A 323 -11.53 1.25 -16.60
C THR A 323 -10.27 0.88 -17.38
N SER A 324 -9.89 1.70 -18.38
CA SER A 324 -8.67 1.49 -19.16
C SER A 324 -7.40 1.67 -18.33
N VAL A 325 -7.37 2.64 -17.41
CA VAL A 325 -6.26 2.83 -16.45
C VAL A 325 -6.10 1.61 -15.54
N PHE A 326 -7.20 1.07 -15.02
CA PHE A 326 -7.20 -0.15 -14.18
C PHE A 326 -6.68 -1.38 -14.91
N HIS A 327 -7.04 -1.56 -16.19
CA HIS A 327 -6.43 -2.61 -17.02
C HIS A 327 -4.92 -2.42 -17.15
N GLY A 328 -4.45 -1.16 -17.23
CA GLY A 328 -3.03 -0.82 -17.20
C GLY A 328 -2.35 -1.24 -15.89
N PHE A 329 -2.97 -0.96 -14.74
CA PHE A 329 -2.48 -1.46 -13.44
C PHE A 329 -2.41 -2.98 -13.42
N PHE A 330 -3.47 -3.67 -13.86
CA PHE A 330 -3.53 -5.13 -13.84
C PHE A 330 -2.45 -5.76 -14.70
N LYS A 331 -2.22 -5.23 -15.91
CA LYS A 331 -1.15 -5.69 -16.79
C LYS A 331 0.23 -5.58 -16.11
N LYS A 332 0.43 -4.54 -15.30
CA LYS A 332 1.73 -4.23 -14.66
C LYS A 332 1.95 -4.92 -13.32
N THR A 333 0.89 -5.21 -12.56
CA THR A 333 1.00 -5.86 -11.23
C THR A 333 0.60 -7.31 -11.26
N GLY A 334 -0.43 -7.70 -12.01
CA GLY A 334 -1.03 -9.03 -11.96
C GLY A 334 -1.86 -9.31 -10.70
N PHE A 335 -2.18 -8.29 -9.90
CA PHE A 335 -2.90 -8.45 -8.64
C PHE A 335 -4.41 -8.55 -8.84
N GLY A 336 -5.03 -9.53 -8.20
CA GLY A 336 -6.46 -9.82 -8.29
C GLY A 336 -7.34 -8.77 -7.62
N ASN A 337 -6.84 -8.02 -6.63
CA ASN A 337 -7.59 -6.91 -6.03
C ASN A 337 -8.05 -5.85 -7.05
N LEU A 338 -7.40 -5.73 -8.20
CA LEU A 338 -7.79 -4.83 -9.29
C LEU A 338 -9.04 -5.30 -10.03
N HIS A 339 -9.25 -6.61 -10.15
CA HIS A 339 -10.52 -7.15 -10.66
C HIS A 339 -11.64 -6.89 -9.66
N THR A 340 -11.37 -7.08 -8.36
CA THR A 340 -12.31 -6.74 -7.29
C THR A 340 -12.66 -5.25 -7.32
N ALA A 341 -11.67 -4.37 -7.50
CA ALA A 341 -11.86 -2.94 -7.64
C ALA A 341 -12.76 -2.58 -8.83
N LEU A 342 -12.50 -3.15 -10.02
CA LEU A 342 -13.35 -2.93 -11.19
C LEU A 342 -14.78 -3.42 -10.96
N ASN A 343 -14.97 -4.62 -10.39
CA ASN A 343 -16.31 -5.13 -10.09
C ASN A 343 -17.08 -4.20 -9.14
N ILE A 344 -16.38 -3.68 -8.14
CA ILE A 344 -16.91 -2.70 -7.21
C ILE A 344 -17.31 -1.40 -7.95
N LEU A 345 -16.43 -0.85 -8.79
CA LEU A 345 -16.71 0.36 -9.56
C LEU A 345 -17.95 0.20 -10.44
N HIS A 346 -18.12 -0.95 -11.11
CA HIS A 346 -19.30 -1.23 -11.92
C HIS A 346 -20.60 -1.19 -11.09
N LYS A 347 -20.59 -1.78 -9.89
CA LYS A 347 -21.75 -1.75 -8.98
C LYS A 347 -22.08 -0.33 -8.53
N ILE A 348 -21.06 0.49 -8.24
CA ILE A 348 -21.25 1.92 -7.91
C ILE A 348 -21.91 2.64 -9.08
N TRP A 349 -21.39 2.45 -10.30
CA TRP A 349 -21.85 3.14 -11.49
C TRP A 349 -23.25 2.76 -11.97
N GLN A 350 -23.68 1.54 -11.66
CA GLN A 350 -25.02 1.03 -11.95
C GLN A 350 -26.08 1.55 -10.97
N GLY A 351 -25.68 2.22 -9.89
CA GLY A 351 -26.62 2.73 -8.89
C GLY A 351 -27.36 1.63 -8.13
N GLU A 352 -26.75 0.43 -8.03
CA GLU A 352 -27.34 -0.71 -7.31
C GLU A 352 -27.46 -0.47 -5.79
N MET A 353 -26.85 0.59 -5.29
CA MET A 353 -26.80 0.95 -3.87
C MET A 353 -27.67 2.17 -3.58
N LYS A 354 -28.43 2.12 -2.48
CA LYS A 354 -29.20 3.27 -1.96
C LYS A 354 -28.32 4.30 -1.24
N GLU A 355 -27.20 3.83 -0.70
CA GLU A 355 -26.20 4.60 0.05
C GLU A 355 -25.14 5.17 -0.89
N THR A 356 -24.44 6.22 -0.45
CA THR A 356 -23.31 6.78 -1.20
C THR A 356 -22.14 5.80 -1.27
N TRP A 357 -21.29 5.90 -2.29
CA TRP A 357 -20.18 4.95 -2.46
C TRP A 357 -19.23 4.93 -1.24
N VAL A 358 -19.07 6.05 -0.52
CA VAL A 358 -18.23 6.12 0.69
C VAL A 358 -18.82 5.37 1.89
N GLU A 359 -20.14 5.23 1.99
CA GLU A 359 -20.83 4.50 3.07
C GLU A 359 -20.76 2.98 2.87
N VAL A 360 -20.68 2.54 1.62
CA VAL A 360 -20.63 1.12 1.26
C VAL A 360 -19.21 0.56 1.21
N LEU A 361 -18.19 1.42 1.12
CA LEU A 361 -16.78 0.99 1.05
C LEU A 361 -16.37 0.05 2.19
N PRO A 362 -16.70 0.32 3.47
CA PRO A 362 -16.35 -0.59 4.56
C PRO A 362 -17.01 -1.97 4.47
N GLN A 363 -18.13 -2.07 3.76
CA GLN A 363 -18.90 -3.31 3.63
C GLN A 363 -18.24 -4.31 2.67
N TRP A 364 -17.42 -3.83 1.72
CA TRP A 364 -16.80 -4.68 0.72
C TRP A 364 -15.56 -5.42 1.17
N LYS A 365 -15.00 -5.09 2.36
CA LYS A 365 -13.91 -5.82 3.03
C LYS A 365 -12.69 -6.11 2.15
N SER A 366 -12.56 -5.43 1.01
CA SER A 366 -11.55 -5.65 -0.02
C SER A 366 -10.62 -4.47 -0.02
N PHE A 367 -9.31 -4.74 -0.07
CA PHE A 367 -8.32 -3.69 -0.04
C PHE A 367 -7.75 -3.42 -1.42
N ILE A 368 -7.86 -2.16 -1.85
CA ILE A 368 -7.49 -1.71 -3.19
C ILE A 368 -6.27 -0.81 -3.03
N MET A 369 -5.10 -1.36 -3.36
CA MET A 369 -3.78 -0.74 -3.32
C MET A 369 -2.88 -1.36 -4.38
#